data_AF-A0A1Y2BPH8-F1
#
_entry.id   AF-A0A1Y2BPH8-F1
#
_cell.length_a   1.000
_cell.length_b   1.000
_cell.length_c   1.000
_cell.angle_alpha   90.00
_cell.angle_beta   90.00
_cell.angle_gamma   90.00
#
_symmetry.space_group_name_H-M   'P 1'
#
loop_
_entity.id
_entity.type
_entity.pdbx_description
1 polymer ?
#
loop_
_entity_poly.entity_id
_entity_poly.type
_entity_poly.pdbx_seq_one_letter_code
_entity_poly.pdbx_strand_id
1 'polypeptide(L)'
;RLLVILYAQEGRSIRETHKALHIGTATVQRIRRNWFRYSCLENPFKQPNGRQRAIQSIAVIHLQLLFEERRDWYLEELQAELRKAVGCDVCLSTVWRCLRSLGITHKQVS
;
A
#
# COMPACT_ATOMS: atom_id res chain seq x y z
N ARG A 1 -14.06 -15.22 -5.24
CA ARG A 1 -14.57 -13.86 -5.63
C ARG A 1 -15.19 -13.88 -7.02
N LEU A 2 -14.52 -14.39 -8.05
CA LEU A 2 -15.08 -14.54 -9.40
C LEU A 2 -16.34 -15.44 -9.43
N LEU A 3 -16.35 -16.53 -8.66
CA LEU A 3 -17.53 -17.40 -8.51
C LEU A 3 -18.80 -16.66 -8.02
N VAL A 4 -18.63 -15.60 -7.21
CA VAL A 4 -19.77 -14.78 -6.74
C VAL A 4 -20.38 -13.98 -7.90
N ILE A 5 -19.56 -13.54 -8.86
CA ILE A 5 -20.03 -12.83 -10.05
C ILE A 5 -20.72 -13.80 -10.99
N LEU A 6 -20.11 -14.96 -11.27
CA LEU A 6 -20.71 -16.00 -12.12
C LEU A 6 -22.09 -16.40 -11.60
N TYR A 7 -22.22 -16.65 -10.29
CA TYR A 7 -23.51 -16.97 -9.67
C TYR A 7 -24.50 -15.81 -9.75
N ALA A 8 -24.04 -14.56 -9.70
CA ALA A 8 -24.91 -13.41 -9.90
C ALA A 8 -25.39 -13.28 -11.36
N GLN A 9 -24.57 -13.65 -12.34
CA GLN A 9 -24.94 -13.70 -13.77
C GLN A 9 -25.91 -14.84 -14.07
N GLU A 10 -25.77 -15.98 -13.38
CA GLU A 10 -26.73 -17.09 -13.38
C GLU A 10 -28.06 -16.75 -12.67
N GLY A 11 -28.22 -15.54 -12.14
CA GLY A 11 -29.45 -15.09 -11.49
C GLY A 11 -29.60 -15.55 -10.03
N ARG A 12 -28.58 -16.17 -9.43
CA ARG A 12 -28.67 -16.65 -8.03
C ARG A 12 -28.78 -15.49 -7.05
N SER A 13 -29.56 -15.72 -6.01
CA SER A 13 -29.70 -14.80 -4.89
C SER A 13 -28.43 -14.75 -4.03
N ILE A 14 -28.33 -13.68 -3.24
CA ILE A 14 -27.23 -13.49 -2.29
C ILE A 14 -27.21 -14.60 -1.23
N ARG A 15 -28.39 -15.06 -0.80
CA ARG A 15 -28.54 -16.14 0.19
C ARG A 15 -28.06 -17.48 -0.34
N GLU A 16 -28.41 -17.81 -1.58
CA GLU A 16 -27.94 -19.03 -2.24
C GLU A 16 -26.43 -19.01 -2.45
N THR A 17 -25.89 -17.87 -2.88
CA THR A 17 -24.45 -17.69 -3.07
C THR A 17 -23.68 -17.80 -1.75
N HIS A 18 -24.21 -17.22 -0.67
CA HIS A 18 -23.64 -17.36 0.68
C HIS A 18 -23.60 -18.83 1.13
N LYS A 19 -24.72 -19.55 0.98
CA LYS A 19 -24.84 -20.97 1.37
C LYS A 19 -23.92 -21.86 0.55
N ALA A 20 -23.88 -21.68 -0.78
CA ALA A 20 -23.11 -22.52 -1.68
C ALA A 20 -21.60 -22.30 -1.57
N LEU A 21 -21.15 -21.07 -1.35
CA LEU A 21 -19.72 -20.74 -1.27
C LEU A 21 -19.20 -20.64 0.17
N HIS A 22 -20.09 -20.75 1.17
CA HIS A 22 -19.78 -20.53 2.59
C HIS A 22 -19.08 -19.18 2.88
N ILE A 23 -19.42 -18.14 2.10
CA ILE A 23 -18.87 -16.78 2.24
C ILE A 23 -19.89 -15.88 2.91
N GLY A 24 -19.51 -15.11 3.93
CA GLY A 24 -20.42 -14.18 4.63
C GLY A 24 -21.25 -13.29 3.69
N THR A 25 -22.54 -13.11 4.01
CA THR A 25 -23.52 -12.38 3.19
C THR A 25 -23.08 -10.95 2.85
N ALA A 26 -22.48 -10.25 3.81
CA ALA A 26 -21.93 -8.91 3.62
C ALA A 26 -20.81 -8.89 2.55
N THR A 27 -19.98 -9.93 2.51
CA THR A 27 -18.92 -10.06 1.50
C THR A 27 -19.50 -10.30 0.11
N VAL A 28 -20.50 -11.18 -0.01
CA VAL A 28 -21.23 -11.42 -1.28
C VAL A 28 -21.87 -10.13 -1.79
N GLN A 29 -22.57 -9.40 -0.91
CA GLN A 29 -23.17 -8.10 -1.23
C GLN A 29 -22.14 -7.09 -1.70
N ARG A 30 -21.01 -6.96 -0.97
CA ARG A 30 -19.93 -6.04 -1.32
C ARG A 30 -19.33 -6.35 -2.70
N ILE A 31 -19.06 -7.63 -2.98
CA ILE A 31 -18.50 -8.05 -4.27
C ILE A 31 -19.47 -7.75 -5.41
N ARG A 32 -20.74 -8.12 -5.27
CA ARG A 32 -21.77 -7.81 -6.29
C ARG A 32 -21.90 -6.31 -6.50
N ARG A 33 -21.95 -5.52 -5.42
CA ARG A 33 -22.05 -4.06 -5.49
C ARG A 33 -20.87 -3.44 -6.22
N ASN A 34 -19.65 -3.87 -5.93
CA ASN A 34 -18.45 -3.39 -6.63
C ASN A 34 -18.53 -3.74 -8.12
N TRP A 35 -18.91 -4.98 -8.45
CA TRP A 35 -19.02 -5.43 -9.83
C TRP A 35 -20.08 -4.65 -10.62
N PHE A 36 -21.29 -4.48 -10.08
CA PHE A 36 -22.34 -3.73 -10.77
C PHE A 36 -22.03 -2.23 -10.91
N ARG A 37 -21.30 -1.65 -9.96
CA ARG A 37 -21.03 -0.21 -9.94
C ARG A 37 -19.77 0.18 -10.72
N TYR A 38 -18.76 -0.67 -10.73
CA TYR A 38 -17.43 -0.35 -11.25
C TYR A 38 -16.92 -1.36 -12.29
N SER A 39 -17.68 -2.42 -12.58
CA SER A 39 -17.25 -3.53 -13.44
C SER A 39 -15.96 -4.21 -12.98
N CYS A 40 -15.65 -4.11 -11.68
CA CYS A 40 -14.44 -4.68 -11.09
C CYS A 40 -14.69 -5.17 -9.66
N LEU A 41 -13.84 -6.08 -9.20
CA LEU A 41 -13.98 -6.73 -7.88
C LEU A 41 -13.67 -5.80 -6.71
N GLU A 42 -12.82 -4.80 -6.94
CA GLU A 42 -12.31 -3.88 -5.94
C GLU A 42 -12.70 -2.45 -6.32
N ASN A 43 -13.09 -1.62 -5.35
CA ASN A 43 -13.46 -0.25 -5.65
C ASN A 43 -12.24 0.52 -6.20
N PRO A 44 -12.26 1.00 -7.46
CA PRO A 44 -11.11 1.67 -8.08
C PRO A 44 -10.84 3.04 -7.45
N PHE A 45 -11.85 3.63 -6.79
CA PHE A 45 -11.73 4.88 -6.05
C PHE A 45 -11.46 4.67 -4.57
N LYS A 46 -11.11 3.46 -4.15
CA LYS A 46 -10.73 3.19 -2.77
C LYS A 46 -9.42 3.93 -2.49
N GLN A 47 -9.52 5.04 -1.77
CA GLN A 47 -8.34 5.73 -1.29
C GLN A 47 -7.54 4.80 -0.35
N PRO A 48 -6.20 4.89 -0.37
CA PRO A 48 -5.39 4.21 0.63
C PRO A 48 -5.83 4.65 2.02
N ASN A 49 -6.06 3.69 2.91
CA ASN A 49 -6.32 4.02 4.30
C ASN A 49 -5.02 4.53 4.95
N GLY A 50 -5.07 5.71 5.56
CA GLY A 50 -3.95 6.28 6.33
C GLY A 50 -3.56 7.70 5.90
N ARG A 51 -2.80 8.39 6.76
CA ARG A 51 -2.24 9.71 6.45
C ARG A 51 -1.21 9.57 5.32
N GLN A 52 -1.30 10.42 4.30
CA GLN A 52 -0.25 10.52 3.28
C GLN A 52 1.11 10.76 3.96
N ARG A 53 2.16 10.09 3.46
CA ARG A 53 3.49 10.19 4.09
C ARG A 53 3.94 11.64 4.11
N ALA A 54 4.53 12.06 5.23
CA ALA A 54 5.11 13.40 5.38
C ALA A 54 6.26 13.63 4.38
N ILE A 55 6.94 12.56 3.98
CA ILE A 55 7.98 12.58 2.96
C ILE A 55 7.32 12.52 1.58
N GLN A 56 7.52 13.56 0.79
CA GLN A 56 7.08 13.63 -0.61
C GLN A 56 7.72 12.52 -1.43
N SER A 57 7.04 12.06 -2.49
CA SER A 57 7.50 10.97 -3.37
C SER A 57 8.93 11.19 -3.89
N ILE A 58 9.30 12.45 -4.18
CA ILE A 58 10.63 12.83 -4.64
C ILE A 58 11.72 12.56 -3.59
N ALA A 59 11.46 12.84 -2.33
CA ALA A 59 12.39 12.59 -1.24
C ALA A 59 12.56 11.09 -0.99
N VAL A 60 11.53 10.27 -1.20
CA VAL A 60 11.66 8.80 -1.15
C VAL A 60 12.59 8.29 -2.25
N ILE A 61 12.44 8.79 -3.48
CA ILE A 61 13.30 8.42 -4.62
C ILE A 61 14.75 8.82 -4.34
N HIS A 62 14.97 10.05 -3.86
CA HIS A 62 16.32 10.51 -3.51
C HIS A 62 16.96 9.67 -2.42
N LEU A 63 16.20 9.31 -1.37
CA LEU A 63 16.68 8.46 -0.29
C LEU A 63 17.08 7.06 -0.79
N GLN A 64 16.33 6.51 -1.74
CA GLN A 64 16.66 5.22 -2.35
C GLN A 64 17.99 5.31 -3.12
N LEU A 65 18.15 6.33 -3.97
CA LEU A 65 19.38 6.54 -4.74
C LEU A 65 20.60 6.72 -3.83
N LEU A 66 20.49 7.57 -2.81
CA LEU A 66 21.56 7.79 -1.82
C LEU A 66 21.96 6.49 -1.11
N PHE A 67 20.98 5.67 -0.73
CA PHE A 67 21.26 4.39 -0.10
C PHE A 67 21.91 3.38 -1.06
N GLU A 68 21.51 3.37 -2.33
CA GLU A 68 22.10 2.49 -3.35
C GLU A 68 23.55 2.88 -3.68
N GLU A 69 23.85 4.19 -3.74
CA GLU A 69 25.20 4.71 -3.96
C GLU A 69 26.12 4.51 -2.75
N ARG A 70 25.57 4.66 -1.53
CA ARG A 70 26.33 4.70 -0.26
C ARG A 70 25.62 3.89 0.83
N ARG A 71 25.71 2.55 0.74
CA ARG A 71 25.13 1.63 1.73
C ARG A 71 25.77 1.70 3.12
N ASP A 72 26.97 2.25 3.18
CA ASP A 72 27.81 2.43 4.36
C ASP A 72 27.42 3.67 5.19
N TRP A 73 26.49 4.51 4.72
CA TRP A 73 26.06 5.68 5.45
C TRP A 73 25.14 5.37 6.63
N TYR A 74 25.30 6.13 7.71
CA TYR A 74 24.45 6.11 8.88
C TYR A 74 23.13 6.84 8.59
N LEU A 75 22.12 6.56 9.40
CA LEU A 75 20.79 7.15 9.25
C LEU A 75 20.82 8.68 9.36
N GLU A 76 21.72 9.22 10.18
CA GLU A 76 21.95 10.66 10.38
C GLU A 76 22.56 11.33 9.15
N GLU A 77 23.48 10.65 8.47
CA GLU A 77 24.08 11.13 7.22
C GLU A 77 23.06 11.16 6.10
N LEU A 78 22.26 10.10 5.98
CA LEU A 78 21.13 10.06 5.04
C LEU A 78 20.11 11.17 5.33
N GLN A 79 19.81 11.45 6.60
CA GLN A 79 18.94 12.54 7.00
C GLN A 79 19.51 13.91 6.61
N ALA A 80 20.80 14.14 6.87
CA ALA A 80 21.48 15.39 6.55
C ALA A 80 21.50 15.65 5.04
N GLU A 81 21.80 14.64 4.24
CA GLU A 81 21.78 14.76 2.78
C GLU A 81 20.37 14.93 2.22
N LEU A 82 19.37 14.24 2.78
CA LEU A 82 17.98 14.47 2.39
C LEU A 82 17.53 15.90 2.68
N ARG A 83 17.96 16.47 3.81
CA ARG A 83 17.69 17.87 4.17
C ARG A 83 18.38 18.83 3.22
N LYS A 84 19.62 18.55 2.78
CA LYS A 84 20.32 19.36 1.78
C LYS A 84 19.68 19.30 0.40
N ALA A 85 19.33 18.09 -0.06
CA ALA A 85 18.83 17.87 -1.42
C ALA A 85 17.39 18.36 -1.63
N VAL A 86 16.51 18.17 -0.63
CA VAL A 86 15.06 18.45 -0.79
C VAL A 86 14.59 19.59 0.14
N GLY A 87 15.43 20.08 1.04
CA GLY A 87 15.04 21.11 2.02
C GLY A 87 14.04 20.64 3.07
N CYS A 88 13.80 19.32 3.16
CA CYS A 88 12.79 18.74 4.03
C CYS A 88 13.40 18.39 5.39
N ASP A 89 12.92 19.02 6.46
CA ASP A 89 13.33 18.68 7.83
C ASP A 89 12.50 17.48 8.33
N VAL A 90 13.08 16.29 8.21
CA VAL A 90 12.45 15.02 8.58
C VAL A 90 13.18 14.42 9.77
N CYS A 91 12.46 13.94 10.77
CA CYS A 91 13.10 13.26 11.90
C CYS A 91 13.67 11.89 11.47
N LEU A 92 14.72 11.42 12.15
CA LEU A 92 15.35 10.11 11.92
C LEU A 92 14.35 8.96 11.83
N SER A 93 13.33 8.96 12.70
CA SER A 93 12.30 7.91 12.69
C SER A 93 11.47 7.88 11.39
N THR A 94 11.34 9.02 10.71
CA THR A 94 10.64 9.11 9.41
C THR A 94 11.54 8.60 8.29
N VAL A 95 12.83 8.93 8.32
CA VAL A 95 13.83 8.36 7.39
C VAL A 95 13.86 6.83 7.51
N TRP A 96 13.92 6.32 8.74
CA TRP A 96 13.88 4.88 9.00
C TRP A 96 12.60 4.21 8.49
N ARG A 97 11.43 4.80 8.76
CA ARG A 97 10.15 4.29 8.23
C ARG A 97 10.13 4.28 6.71
N CYS A 98 10.74 5.27 6.05
CA CYS A 98 10.87 5.30 4.61
C CYS A 98 11.80 4.20 4.08
N LEU A 99 12.99 4.01 4.66
CA LEU A 99 13.89 2.91 4.29
C LEU A 99 13.21 1.55 4.46
N ARG A 100 12.53 1.32 5.59
CA ARG A 100 11.78 0.09 5.83
C ARG A 100 10.70 -0.14 4.78
N SER A 101 10.03 0.91 4.33
CA SER A 101 9.02 0.82 3.28
C SER A 101 9.59 0.51 1.90
N LEU A 102 10.88 0.79 1.68
CA LEU A 102 11.64 0.41 0.49
C LEU A 102 12.20 -1.03 0.59
N GLY A 103 11.88 -1.76 1.67
CA GLY A 103 12.39 -3.11 1.90
C GLY A 103 13.78 -3.16 2.55
N ILE A 104 14.34 -2.02 2.94
CA ILE A 104 15.64 -1.94 3.61
C ILE A 104 15.40 -2.13 5.10
N THR A 105 15.65 -3.35 5.59
CA THR A 105 15.29 -3.75 6.96
C THR A 105 16.49 -3.88 7.91
N HIS A 106 17.73 -3.89 7.41
CA HIS A 106 18.92 -4.03 8.27
C HIS A 106 20.19 -3.47 7.63
N LYS A 107 20.91 -2.59 8.33
CA LYS A 107 22.35 -2.37 8.13
C LYS A 107 23.04 -3.23 9.18
N GLN A 108 23.64 -4.36 8.79
CA GLN A 108 24.52 -5.10 9.70
C GLN A 108 25.81 -4.29 9.82
N VAL A 109 26.12 -3.82 11.03
CA VAL A 109 27.44 -3.28 11.35
C VAL A 109 28.30 -4.50 11.69
N SER A 110 29.13 -4.94 10.75
CA SER A 110 30.19 -5.92 10.99
C SER A 110 31.41 -5.23 11.57
#